data_AF-A0A9E7H7V6-F1
#
_entry.id   AF-A0A9E7H7V6-F1
#
_cell.length_a   1.000
_cell.length_b   1.000
_cell.length_c   1.000
_cell.angle_alpha   90.00
_cell.angle_beta   90.00
_cell.angle_gamma   90.00
#
_symmetry.space_group_name_H-M   'P 1'
#
loop_
_entity.id
_entity.type
_entity.pdbx_description
1 polymer ?
#
loop_
_entity_poly.entity_id
_entity_poly.type
_entity_poly.pdbx_seq_one_letter_code
_entity_poly.pdbx_strand_id
1 'polypeptide(L)'
;MRAASRRKREEEVERRGLERFAVVKCSSDPQRDFRESMVEMIWEKRLGRPAEMESLLACYLALNSAEHHDVIVKVFRQVWFELNLERLAHESNRRR
;
A
#
# COMPACT_ATOMS: atom_id res chain seq x y z
N MET A 1 21.76 8.53 26.19
CA MET A 1 20.51 8.83 25.46
C MET A 1 20.84 9.25 24.02
N ARG A 2 20.82 8.34 23.02
CA ARG A 2 21.09 8.75 21.61
C ARG A 2 20.50 7.86 20.51
N ALA A 3 19.54 6.98 20.83
CA ALA A 3 18.87 6.11 19.85
C ALA A 3 17.53 6.69 19.32
N ALA A 4 16.87 7.57 20.08
CA ALA A 4 15.54 8.11 19.71
C ALA A 4 15.56 9.14 18.57
N SER A 5 16.70 9.81 18.34
CA SER A 5 16.81 10.89 17.34
C SER A 5 17.04 10.37 15.91
N ARG A 6 17.67 9.21 15.75
CA ARG A 6 17.86 8.57 14.43
C ARG A 6 16.57 8.02 13.86
N ARG A 7 15.79 7.28 14.66
CA ARG A 7 14.47 6.75 14.27
C ARG A 7 13.51 7.84 13.79
N LYS A 8 13.44 8.96 14.51
CA LYS A 8 12.62 10.11 14.09
C LYS A 8 13.01 10.64 12.72
N ARG A 9 14.31 10.71 12.42
CA ARG A 9 14.82 11.20 11.13
C ARG A 9 14.57 10.22 10.00
N GLU A 10 14.68 8.92 10.24
CA GLU A 10 14.39 7.86 9.27
C GLU A 10 12.88 7.81 8.95
N GLU A 11 12.01 7.91 9.96
CA GLU A 11 10.55 7.99 9.77
C GLU A 11 10.14 9.27 9.02
N GLU A 12 10.79 10.40 9.30
CA GLU A 12 10.49 11.67 8.62
C GLU A 12 11.02 11.68 7.17
N VAL A 13 12.14 11.01 6.90
CA VAL A 13 12.67 10.81 5.54
C VAL A 13 11.80 9.81 4.76
N GLU A 14 11.31 8.74 5.38
CA GLU A 14 10.33 7.82 4.77
C GLU A 14 9.02 8.57 4.46
N ARG A 15 8.52 9.40 5.40
CA ARG A 15 7.34 10.26 5.19
C ARG A 15 7.52 11.22 4.02
N ARG A 16 8.65 11.94 3.97
CA ARG A 16 8.97 12.86 2.87
C ARG A 16 9.21 12.14 1.55
N GLY A 17 9.67 10.88 1.59
CA GLY A 17 9.80 10.02 0.41
C GLY A 17 8.44 9.64 -0.19
N LEU A 18 7.43 9.46 0.67
CA LEU A 18 6.04 9.19 0.27
C LEU A 18 5.31 10.45 -0.22
N GLU A 19 5.62 11.62 0.32
CA GLU A 19 5.00 12.91 -0.07
C GLU A 19 5.40 13.41 -1.47
N ARG A 20 6.47 12.86 -2.09
CA ARG A 20 7.08 13.38 -3.33
C ARG A 20 6.40 12.96 -4.64
N PHE A 21 5.47 12.01 -4.65
CA PHE A 21 4.94 11.44 -5.91
C PHE A 21 3.45 11.70 -6.15
N ALA A 22 2.95 12.87 -5.75
CA ALA A 22 1.63 13.34 -6.19
C ALA A 22 1.69 13.85 -7.63
N VAL A 23 1.70 12.92 -8.60
CA VAL A 23 1.43 13.24 -10.01
C VAL A 23 -0.07 13.14 -10.21
N VAL A 24 -0.73 14.25 -10.56
CA VAL A 24 -2.15 14.25 -10.93
C VAL A 24 -2.30 13.49 -12.25
N LYS A 25 -2.63 12.20 -12.17
CA LYS A 25 -3.14 11.44 -13.30
C LYS A 25 -4.65 11.67 -13.37
N CYS A 26 -5.10 12.48 -14.34
CA CYS A 26 -6.48 12.39 -14.81
C CYS A 26 -6.66 11.01 -15.47
N SER A 27 -7.03 10.02 -14.68
CA SER A 27 -7.24 8.66 -15.17
C SER A 27 -8.68 8.43 -15.59
N SER A 28 -8.85 7.79 -16.74
CA SER A 28 -10.14 7.29 -17.21
C SER A 28 -10.62 6.06 -16.43
N ASP A 29 -9.71 5.37 -15.72
CA ASP A 29 -10.01 4.19 -14.89
C ASP A 29 -9.25 4.26 -13.54
N PRO A 30 -9.77 5.02 -12.56
CA PRO A 30 -9.17 5.14 -11.25
C PRO A 30 -9.01 3.78 -10.53
N GLN A 31 -9.91 2.82 -10.80
CA GLN A 31 -9.87 1.51 -10.14
C GLN A 31 -8.63 0.72 -10.59
N ARG A 32 -8.37 0.68 -11.89
CA ARG A 32 -7.18 0.02 -12.45
C ARG A 32 -5.90 0.70 -11.99
N ASP A 33 -5.86 2.03 -11.98
CA ASP A 33 -4.66 2.77 -11.61
C ASP A 33 -4.30 2.61 -10.13
N PHE A 34 -5.28 2.68 -9.23
CA PHE A 34 -5.02 2.40 -7.81
C PHE A 34 -4.56 0.95 -7.61
N ARG A 35 -5.12 -0.01 -8.37
CA ARG A 35 -4.72 -1.41 -8.26
C ARG A 35 -3.26 -1.61 -8.68
N GLU A 36 -2.88 -1.09 -9.84
CA GLU A 36 -1.51 -1.19 -10.35
C GLU A 36 -0.52 -0.56 -9.36
N SER A 37 -0.83 0.63 -8.86
CA SER A 37 0.02 1.34 -7.89
C SER A 37 0.13 0.59 -6.56
N MET A 38 -0.95 0.02 -6.04
CA MET A 38 -0.90 -0.77 -4.80
C MET A 38 -0.08 -2.05 -4.98
N VAL A 39 -0.29 -2.81 -6.06
CA VAL A 39 0.46 -4.04 -6.34
C VAL A 39 1.95 -3.75 -6.49
N GLU A 40 2.32 -2.70 -7.21
CA GLU A 40 3.70 -2.25 -7.36
C GLU A 40 4.32 -1.90 -6.00
N MET A 41 3.65 -1.07 -5.20
CA MET A 41 4.10 -0.70 -3.86
C MET A 41 4.32 -1.90 -2.93
N ILE A 42 3.42 -2.87 -3.00
CA ILE A 42 3.48 -4.10 -2.20
C ILE A 42 4.68 -4.95 -2.61
N TRP A 43 4.92 -5.09 -3.91
CA TRP A 43 6.03 -5.85 -4.44
C TRP A 43 7.39 -5.18 -4.15
N GLU A 44 7.49 -3.88 -4.45
CA GLU A 44 8.74 -3.12 -4.31
C GLU A 44 9.14 -2.93 -2.85
N LYS A 45 8.20 -2.54 -1.98
CA LYS A 45 8.47 -2.33 -0.55
C LYS A 45 8.34 -3.61 0.29
N ARG A 46 8.05 -4.76 -0.34
CA ARG A 46 7.84 -6.06 0.31
C ARG A 46 6.82 -5.97 1.46
N LEU A 47 5.76 -5.21 1.25
CA LEU A 47 4.68 -5.07 2.23
C LEU A 47 3.92 -6.39 2.24
N GLY A 48 3.91 -7.09 3.38
CA GLY A 48 3.23 -8.39 3.48
C GLY A 48 2.56 -8.60 4.83
N ARG A 49 2.85 -7.73 5.80
CA ARG A 49 2.26 -7.77 7.13
C ARG A 49 0.98 -6.94 7.18
N PRO A 50 -0.02 -7.31 8.00
CA PRO A 50 -1.25 -6.54 8.16
C PRO A 50 -1.01 -5.05 8.47
N ALA A 51 -0.08 -4.76 9.40
CA ALA A 51 0.26 -3.39 9.78
C ALA A 51 0.85 -2.54 8.62
N GLU A 52 1.58 -3.18 7.71
CA GLU A 52 2.15 -2.49 6.53
C GLU A 52 1.05 -2.14 5.52
N MET A 53 0.07 -3.03 5.35
CA MET A 53 -1.07 -2.80 4.46
C MET A 53 -2.04 -1.76 5.03
N GLU A 54 -2.27 -1.75 6.34
CA GLU A 54 -3.03 -0.70 7.01
C GLU A 54 -2.35 0.66 6.81
N SER A 55 -1.02 0.72 6.95
CA SER A 55 -0.25 1.94 6.72
C SER A 55 -0.32 2.40 5.25
N LEU A 56 -0.28 1.46 4.30
CA LEU A 56 -0.47 1.75 2.88
C LEU A 56 -1.85 2.37 2.62
N LEU A 57 -2.92 1.74 3.13
CA LEU A 57 -4.28 2.24 2.99
C LEU A 57 -4.45 3.63 3.61
N ALA A 58 -3.94 3.84 4.82
CA ALA A 58 -3.99 5.14 5.49
C ALA A 58 -3.28 6.22 4.66
N CYS A 59 -2.15 5.89 4.02
CA CYS A 59 -1.42 6.80 3.14
C CYS A 59 -2.26 7.19 1.91
N TYR A 60 -2.88 6.23 1.21
CA TYR A 60 -3.75 6.55 0.07
C TYR A 60 -4.95 7.41 0.47
N LEU A 61 -5.60 7.12 1.60
CA LEU A 61 -6.73 7.91 2.08
C LEU A 61 -6.33 9.33 2.47
N ALA A 62 -5.13 9.51 3.06
CA ALA A 62 -4.62 10.83 3.42
C ALA A 62 -4.19 11.68 2.21
N LEU A 63 -3.68 11.03 1.15
CA LEU A 63 -3.18 11.70 -0.05
C LEU A 63 -4.27 12.00 -1.09
N ASN A 64 -5.45 11.36 -0.99
CA ASN A 64 -6.52 11.50 -1.96
C ASN A 64 -7.77 12.13 -1.33
N SER A 65 -8.52 12.89 -2.14
CA SER A 65 -9.83 13.43 -1.78
C SER A 65 -10.83 12.33 -1.44
N ALA A 66 -11.82 12.68 -0.60
CA ALA A 66 -12.84 11.73 -0.14
C ALA A 66 -13.64 11.09 -1.29
N GLU A 67 -13.74 11.74 -2.44
CA GLU A 67 -14.39 11.20 -3.65
C GLU A 67 -13.73 9.91 -4.17
N HIS A 68 -12.44 9.70 -3.86
CA HIS A 68 -11.70 8.52 -4.26
C HIS A 68 -11.65 7.45 -3.16
N HIS A 69 -12.10 7.74 -1.93
CA HIS A 69 -11.94 6.80 -0.81
C HIS A 69 -12.68 5.49 -1.06
N ASP A 70 -13.87 5.52 -1.65
CA ASP A 70 -14.65 4.32 -1.95
C ASP A 70 -13.93 3.38 -2.94
N VAL A 71 -13.36 3.95 -4.01
CA VAL A 71 -12.60 3.16 -4.99
C VAL A 71 -11.30 2.64 -4.40
N ILE A 72 -10.59 3.45 -3.60
CA ILE A 72 -9.36 3.05 -2.89
C ILE A 72 -9.64 1.86 -1.96
N VAL A 73 -10.68 1.92 -1.13
CA VAL A 73 -11.04 0.85 -0.20
C VAL A 73 -11.49 -0.41 -0.94
N LYS A 74 -12.23 -0.26 -2.05
CA LYS A 74 -12.64 -1.38 -2.90
C LYS A 74 -11.42 -2.12 -3.49
N VAL A 75 -10.48 -1.37 -4.07
CA VAL A 75 -9.25 -1.91 -4.65
C VAL A 75 -8.38 -2.55 -3.57
N PHE A 76 -8.21 -1.90 -2.43
CA PHE A 76 -7.43 -2.42 -1.32
C PHE A 76 -7.94 -3.80 -0.88
N ARG A 77 -9.26 -3.95 -0.69
CA ARG A 77 -9.87 -5.26 -0.36
C ARG A 77 -9.57 -6.30 -1.42
N GLN A 78 -9.68 -5.95 -2.70
CA GLN A 78 -9.40 -6.88 -3.80
C GLN A 78 -7.95 -7.37 -3.74
N VAL A 79 -6.98 -6.47 -3.67
CA VAL A 79 -5.55 -6.81 -3.59
C VAL A 79 -5.25 -7.66 -2.35
N TRP A 80 -5.84 -7.30 -1.21
CA TRP A 80 -5.69 -8.07 0.02
C TRP A 80 -6.22 -9.50 -0.11
N PHE A 81 -7.37 -9.71 -0.74
CA PHE A 81 -7.90 -11.05 -0.99
C PHE A 81 -7.03 -11.85 -1.97
N GLU A 82 -6.55 -11.23 -3.05
CA GLU A 82 -5.66 -11.86 -4.03
C GLU A 82 -4.38 -12.39 -3.36
N LEU A 83 -3.72 -11.57 -2.52
CA LEU A 83 -2.51 -11.97 -1.79
C LEU A 83 -2.75 -13.13 -0.81
N ASN A 84 -3.88 -13.10 -0.10
CA ASN A 84 -4.21 -14.18 0.83
C ASN A 84 -4.57 -15.47 0.10
N LEU A 85 -5.24 -15.38 -1.05
CA LEU A 85 -5.58 -16.54 -1.87
C LEU A 85 -4.31 -17.20 -2.44
N GLU A 86 -3.36 -16.40 -2.93
CA GLU A 86 -2.06 -16.89 -3.38
C GLU A 86 -1.32 -17.60 -2.23
N ARG A 87 -1.32 -17.03 -1.02
CA ARG A 87 -0.70 -17.67 0.15
C ARG A 87 -1.36 -19.02 0.48
N LEU A 88 -2.69 -19.09 0.47
CA LEU A 88 -3.43 -20.34 0.70
C LEU A 88 -3.15 -21.40 -0.39
N ALA A 89 -3.03 -20.97 -1.65
CA ALA A 89 -2.66 -21.86 -2.75
C ALA A 89 -1.23 -22.39 -2.59
N HIS A 90 -0.27 -21.54 -2.20
CA HIS A 90 1.11 -21.93 -1.92
C HIS A 90 1.24 -22.88 -0.71
N GLU A 91 0.44 -22.69 0.33
CA GLU A 91 0.40 -23.59 1.49
C GLU A 91 -0.18 -24.96 1.11
N SER A 92 -1.22 -24.98 0.28
CA SER A 92 -1.84 -26.22 -0.22
C SER A 92 -0.88 -27.03 -1.09
N ASN A 93 -0.04 -26.36 -1.89
CA ASN A 93 0.94 -27.02 -2.75
C ASN A 93 2.18 -27.53 -2.00
N ARG A 94 2.47 -27.01 -0.80
CA ARG A 94 3.57 -27.47 0.06
C ARG A 94 3.21 -28.67 0.95
N ARG A 95 1.92 -29.00 1.07
CA ARG A 95 1.41 -30.13 1.88
C ARG A 95 1.12 -31.38 1.03
N ARG A 96 1.39 -31.34 -0.27
CA ARG A 96 1.39 -32.48 -1.18
C ARG A 96 2.83 -32.92 -1.44
#